data_AF-A0A178TG08-F1
#
_entry.id   AF-A0A178TG08-F1
#
_cell.length_a   1.000
_cell.length_b   1.000
_cell.length_c   1.000
_cell.angle_alpha   90.00
_cell.angle_beta   90.00
_cell.angle_gamma   90.00
#
_symmetry.space_group_name_H-M   'P 1'
#
loop_
_entity.id
_entity.type
_entity.pdbx_description
1 polymer ?
#
loop_
_entity_poly.entity_id
_entity_poly.type
_entity_poly.pdbx_seq_one_letter_code
_entity_poly.pdbx_strand_id
1 'polypeptide(L)'
;MDKYRLIEFLNNCTELFHKTNSLYQKTVNDPKNPSPIVSVYLSEIYTLSEKAKLFLAMNEELAHYEITSLFNFWNDVYFELKEVIEQRDRNTSWLYSEFENYKRQHEIVERMLKDQIQQLN
;
A
#
# COMPACT_ATOMS: atom_id res chain seq x y z
N MET A 1 -21.88 4.23 10.54
CA MET A 1 -20.44 4.31 10.22
C MET A 1 -19.98 5.73 10.49
N ASP A 2 -18.94 5.92 11.29
CA ASP A 2 -18.45 7.25 11.67
C ASP A 2 -17.63 7.85 10.52
N LYS A 3 -18.03 9.02 10.04
CA LYS A 3 -17.36 9.77 8.97
C LYS A 3 -15.88 10.03 9.29
N TYR A 4 -15.54 10.29 10.55
CA TYR A 4 -14.16 10.53 10.96
C TYR A 4 -13.29 9.28 10.76
N ARG A 5 -13.83 8.10 11.09
CA ARG A 5 -13.11 6.82 10.91
C ARG A 5 -12.86 6.51 9.44
N LEU A 6 -13.83 6.80 8.57
CA LEU A 6 -13.67 6.64 7.13
C LEU A 6 -12.57 7.55 6.56
N ILE A 7 -12.55 8.82 7.00
CA ILE A 7 -11.51 9.78 6.60
C ILE A 7 -10.13 9.32 7.10
N GLU A 8 -10.04 8.87 8.35
CA GLU A 8 -8.79 8.38 8.92
C GLU A 8 -8.27 7.14 8.19
N PHE A 9 -9.16 6.19 7.88
CA PHE A 9 -8.79 5.00 7.12
C PHE A 9 -8.35 5.32 5.68
N LEU A 10 -9.08 6.23 5.02
CA LEU A 10 -8.70 6.75 3.70
C LEU A 10 -7.28 7.36 3.74
N ASN A 11 -7.01 8.21 4.73
CA ASN A 11 -5.69 8.83 4.89
C ASN A 11 -4.58 7.79 5.09
N ASN A 12 -4.82 6.75 5.91
CA ASN A 12 -3.86 5.66 6.10
C ASN A 12 -3.58 4.91 4.78
N CYS A 13 -4.62 4.63 3.99
CA CYS A 13 -4.49 3.96 2.69
C CYS A 13 -3.72 4.82 1.68
N THR A 14 -4.02 6.11 1.60
CA THR A 14 -3.36 7.07 0.71
C THR A 14 -1.89 7.28 1.09
N GLU A 15 -1.58 7.38 2.39
CA GLU A 15 -0.20 7.48 2.86
C GLU A 15 0.61 6.23 2.49
N LEU A 16 0.05 5.03 2.76
CA LEU A 16 0.67 3.77 2.39
C LEU A 16 0.95 3.70 0.88
N PHE A 17 -0.02 4.08 0.05
CA PHE A 17 0.12 4.09 -1.41
C PHE A 17 1.23 5.04 -1.87
N HIS A 18 1.24 6.29 -1.39
CA HIS A 18 2.25 7.27 -1.79
C HIS A 18 3.67 6.84 -1.43
N LYS A 19 3.87 6.30 -0.22
CA LYS A 19 5.21 5.83 0.19
C LYS A 19 5.63 4.57 -0.56
N THR A 20 4.70 3.63 -0.78
CA THR A 20 4.96 2.42 -1.59
C THR A 20 5.31 2.80 -3.03
N ASN A 21 4.56 3.71 -3.66
CA ASN A 21 4.86 4.22 -4.99
C ASN A 21 6.23 4.92 -5.04
N SER A 22 6.54 5.77 -4.05
CA SER A 22 7.85 6.44 -4.01
C SER A 22 9.00 5.44 -3.94
N LEU A 23 8.88 4.41 -3.10
CA LEU A 23 9.87 3.35 -2.98
C LEU A 23 9.98 2.55 -4.29
N TYR A 24 8.85 2.12 -4.85
CA TYR A 24 8.78 1.45 -6.15
C TYR A 24 9.53 2.23 -7.24
N GLN A 25 9.21 3.52 -7.41
CA GLN A 25 9.85 4.37 -8.42
C GLN A 25 11.37 4.47 -8.18
N LYS A 26 11.83 4.56 -6.93
CA LYS A 26 13.28 4.56 -6.63
C LYS A 26 13.92 3.23 -7.01
N THR A 27 13.28 2.12 -6.66
CA THR A 27 13.78 0.76 -6.91
C THR A 27 13.89 0.45 -8.40
N VAL A 28 12.89 0.81 -9.22
CA VAL A 28 12.92 0.53 -10.66
C VAL A 28 13.88 1.44 -11.45
N ASN A 29 14.12 2.67 -10.96
CA ASN A 29 15.02 3.62 -11.62
C ASN A 29 16.50 3.35 -11.33
N ASP A 30 16.83 2.78 -10.15
CA ASP A 30 18.20 2.38 -9.80
C ASP A 30 18.25 1.05 -9.03
N PRO A 31 17.99 -0.09 -9.70
CA PRO A 31 17.94 -1.40 -9.05
C PRO A 31 19.33 -1.94 -8.62
N LYS A 32 20.43 -1.29 -9.02
CA LYS A 32 21.79 -1.86 -8.90
C LYS A 32 22.50 -1.50 -7.60
N ASN A 33 22.01 -0.50 -6.86
CA ASN A 33 22.69 -0.01 -5.67
C ASN A 33 21.68 0.49 -4.61
N PRO A 34 20.92 -0.43 -3.97
CA PRO A 34 20.00 -0.04 -2.91
C PRO A 34 20.81 0.58 -1.77
N SER A 35 20.69 1.90 -1.61
CA SER A 35 21.25 2.62 -0.48
C SER A 35 20.68 2.04 0.82
N PRO A 36 21.41 2.04 1.95
CA PRO A 36 20.87 1.61 3.25
C PRO A 36 19.54 2.30 3.63
N ILE A 37 19.29 3.49 3.09
CA ILE A 37 18.04 4.23 3.28
C ILE A 37 16.82 3.52 2.68
N VAL A 38 17.01 2.66 1.67
CA VAL A 38 15.96 1.91 1.00
C VAL A 38 15.36 0.85 1.95
N SER A 39 16.20 0.20 2.78
CA SER A 39 15.73 -0.72 3.83
C SER A 39 14.91 -0.02 4.92
N VAL A 40 15.23 1.25 5.20
CA VAL A 40 14.42 2.08 6.10
C VAL A 40 13.04 2.34 5.49
N TYR A 41 12.97 2.68 4.20
CA TYR A 41 11.70 2.87 3.50
C TYR A 41 10.86 1.58 3.43
N LEU A 42 11.49 0.42 3.23
CA LEU A 42 10.82 -0.88 3.32
C LEU A 42 10.16 -1.08 4.69
N SER A 43 10.91 -0.81 5.77
CA SER A 43 10.41 -0.95 7.14
C SER A 43 9.28 0.04 7.43
N GLU A 44 9.36 1.25 6.87
CA GLU A 44 8.34 2.29 7.01
C GLU A 44 7.03 1.88 6.35
N ILE A 45 7.05 1.42 5.09
CA ILE A 45 5.82 1.00 4.40
C ILE A 45 5.18 -0.22 5.07
N TYR A 46 5.98 -1.14 5.60
CA TYR A 46 5.48 -2.26 6.39
C TYR A 46 4.79 -1.79 7.68
N THR A 47 5.39 -0.85 8.40
CA THR A 47 4.78 -0.31 9.61
C THR A 47 3.45 0.38 9.30
N LEU A 48 3.36 1.10 8.17
CA LEU A 48 2.11 1.71 7.72
C LEU A 48 1.04 0.69 7.35
N SER A 49 1.40 -0.41 6.68
CA SER A 49 0.44 -1.47 6.36
C SER A 49 -0.12 -2.10 7.63
N GLU A 50 0.74 -2.40 8.60
CA GLU A 50 0.30 -3.01 9.86
C GLU A 50 -0.57 -2.04 10.68
N LYS A 51 -0.24 -0.75 10.68
CA LYS A 51 -1.10 0.29 11.28
C LYS A 51 -2.49 0.31 10.60
N ALA A 52 -2.55 0.27 9.28
CA ALA A 52 -3.81 0.31 8.54
C ALA A 52 -4.65 -0.97 8.76
N LYS A 53 -4.01 -2.14 8.78
CA LYS A 53 -4.65 -3.42 9.11
C LYS A 53 -5.17 -3.45 10.55
N LEU A 54 -4.40 -2.94 11.50
CA LEU A 54 -4.84 -2.83 12.90
C LEU A 54 -6.04 -1.89 13.03
N PHE A 55 -6.01 -0.75 12.34
CA PHE A 55 -7.16 0.16 12.30
C PHE A 55 -8.41 -0.53 11.77
N LEU A 56 -8.30 -1.30 10.69
CA LEU A 56 -9.40 -2.10 10.14
C LEU A 56 -9.92 -3.14 11.15
N ALA A 57 -9.01 -3.86 11.81
CA ALA A 57 -9.37 -4.87 12.82
C ALA A 57 -10.09 -4.25 14.04
N MET A 58 -9.78 -3.01 14.39
CA MET A 58 -10.48 -2.28 15.46
C MET A 58 -11.81 -1.67 15.02
N ASN A 59 -12.09 -1.63 13.73
CA ASN A 59 -13.28 -1.03 13.13
C ASN A 59 -13.86 -1.98 12.08
N GLU A 60 -14.26 -3.19 12.52
CA GLU A 60 -14.73 -4.27 11.67
C GLU A 60 -15.89 -3.86 10.74
N GLU A 61 -16.65 -2.81 11.09
CA GLU A 61 -17.69 -2.25 10.22
C GLU A 61 -17.15 -1.71 8.89
N LEU A 62 -15.85 -1.39 8.83
CA LEU A 62 -15.16 -0.96 7.61
C LEU A 62 -14.68 -2.16 6.77
N ALA A 63 -14.74 -3.38 7.28
CA ALA A 63 -14.26 -4.56 6.57
C ALA A 63 -15.07 -4.79 5.30
N HIS A 64 -14.38 -4.73 4.17
CA HIS A 64 -14.96 -4.96 2.85
C HIS A 64 -13.96 -5.76 2.00
N TYR A 65 -14.46 -6.61 1.11
CA TYR A 65 -13.60 -7.50 0.30
C TYR A 65 -12.57 -6.70 -0.52
N GLU A 66 -12.92 -5.51 -1.00
CA GLU A 66 -12.02 -4.61 -1.71
C GLU A 66 -10.82 -4.16 -0.86
N ILE A 67 -11.02 -4.00 0.45
CA ILE A 67 -9.95 -3.63 1.38
C ILE A 67 -9.06 -4.85 1.67
N THR A 68 -9.65 -6.04 1.79
CA THR A 68 -8.87 -7.28 1.89
C THR A 68 -8.01 -7.48 0.66
N SER A 69 -8.57 -7.31 -0.54
CA SER A 69 -7.83 -7.36 -1.80
C SER A 69 -6.70 -6.33 -1.85
N LEU A 70 -6.93 -5.10 -1.36
CA LEU A 70 -5.90 -4.06 -1.29
C LEU A 70 -4.69 -4.52 -0.50
N PHE A 71 -4.89 -5.10 0.68
CA PHE A 71 -3.79 -5.57 1.51
C PHE A 71 -3.11 -6.83 0.96
N ASN A 72 -3.84 -7.69 0.25
CA ASN A 72 -3.23 -8.83 -0.44
C ASN A 72 -2.29 -8.34 -1.55
N PHE A 73 -2.75 -7.48 -2.47
CA PHE A 73 -1.89 -6.93 -3.51
C PHE A 73 -0.74 -6.10 -2.93
N TRP A 74 -0.95 -5.37 -1.83
CA TRP A 74 0.14 -4.66 -1.17
C TRP A 74 1.20 -5.63 -0.62
N ASN A 75 0.80 -6.76 -0.04
CA ASN A 75 1.75 -7.77 0.45
C ASN A 75 2.59 -8.33 -0.71
N ASP A 76 1.98 -8.54 -1.88
CA ASP A 76 2.68 -9.02 -3.08
C ASP A 76 3.72 -7.99 -3.55
N VAL A 77 3.34 -6.70 -3.61
CA VAL A 77 4.28 -5.60 -3.90
C VAL A 77 5.41 -5.53 -2.88
N TYR A 78 5.09 -5.65 -1.59
CA TYR A 78 6.09 -5.61 -0.52
C TYR A 78 7.10 -6.74 -0.65
N PHE A 79 6.62 -7.95 -0.95
CA PHE A 79 7.47 -9.11 -1.21
C PHE A 79 8.43 -8.85 -2.37
N GLU A 80 7.92 -8.41 -3.53
CA GLU A 80 8.75 -8.12 -4.70
C GLU A 80 9.75 -6.98 -4.47
N LEU A 81 9.33 -5.92 -3.75
CA LEU A 81 10.24 -4.84 -3.36
C LEU A 81 11.38 -5.39 -2.51
N LYS A 82 11.07 -6.25 -1.53
CA LYS A 82 12.07 -6.87 -0.67
C LYS A 82 13.04 -7.75 -1.47
N GLU A 83 12.55 -8.56 -2.40
CA GLU A 83 13.40 -9.40 -3.27
C GLU A 83 14.36 -8.56 -4.11
N VAL A 84 13.86 -7.52 -4.78
CA VAL A 84 14.68 -6.64 -5.62
C VAL A 84 15.72 -5.88 -4.78
N ILE A 85 15.34 -5.39 -3.60
CA ILE A 85 16.20 -4.55 -2.74
C ILE A 85 17.21 -5.39 -1.96
N GLU A 86 16.79 -6.45 -1.29
CA GLU A 86 17.64 -7.23 -0.39
C GLU A 86 18.40 -8.33 -1.14
N GLN A 87 17.73 -9.02 -2.08
CA GLN A 87 18.32 -10.11 -2.84
C GLN A 87 18.99 -9.65 -4.15
N ARG A 88 18.89 -8.35 -4.48
CA ARG A 88 19.44 -7.73 -5.68
C ARG A 88 18.93 -8.39 -6.97
N ASP A 89 17.68 -8.86 -6.96
CA ASP A 89 17.05 -9.34 -8.18
C ASP A 89 16.97 -8.20 -9.20
N ARG A 90 17.48 -8.46 -10.41
CA ARG A 90 17.55 -7.48 -11.50
C ARG A 90 16.30 -7.51 -12.37
N ASN A 91 15.44 -8.51 -12.19
CA ASN A 91 14.21 -8.64 -12.95
C ASN A 91 13.05 -7.94 -12.24
N THR A 92 12.81 -6.67 -12.58
CA THR A 92 11.72 -5.87 -12.01
C THR A 92 10.36 -6.13 -12.66
N SER A 93 10.23 -7.12 -13.57
CA SER A 93 8.97 -7.38 -14.29
C SER A 93 7.84 -7.78 -13.35
N TRP A 94 8.14 -8.62 -12.36
CA TRP A 94 7.17 -9.05 -11.34
C TRP A 94 6.75 -7.87 -10.47
N LEU A 95 7.73 -7.11 -9.95
CA LEU A 95 7.48 -5.88 -9.21
C LEU A 95 6.59 -4.88 -9.98
N TYR A 96 6.81 -4.71 -11.29
CA TYR A 96 5.96 -3.86 -12.13
C TYR A 96 4.52 -4.37 -12.16
N SER A 97 4.32 -5.67 -12.43
CA SER A 97 2.99 -6.27 -12.50
C SER A 97 2.24 -6.20 -11.17
N GLU A 98 2.91 -6.51 -10.05
CA GLU A 98 2.30 -6.42 -8.73
C GLU A 98 1.96 -4.98 -8.34
N PHE A 99 2.84 -4.02 -8.67
CA PHE A 99 2.57 -2.62 -8.38
C PHE A 99 1.34 -2.09 -9.14
N GLU A 100 1.17 -2.46 -10.41
CA GLU A 100 0.00 -2.07 -11.18
C GLU A 100 -1.30 -2.75 -10.68
N ASN A 101 -1.23 -3.96 -10.12
CA ASN A 101 -2.36 -4.59 -9.44
C ASN A 101 -2.75 -3.81 -8.18
N TYR A 102 -1.78 -3.53 -7.31
CA TYR A 102 -1.97 -2.76 -6.09
C TYR A 102 -2.51 -1.36 -6.37
N LYS A 103 -1.96 -0.66 -7.37
CA LYS A 103 -2.40 0.68 -7.76
C LYS A 103 -3.85 0.70 -8.22
N ARG A 104 -4.26 -0.24 -9.08
CA ARG A 104 -5.65 -0.35 -9.53
C ARG A 104 -6.60 -0.60 -8.35
N GLN A 105 -6.20 -1.48 -7.43
CA GLN A 105 -6.99 -1.75 -6.23
C GLN A 105 -7.06 -0.53 -5.29
N HIS A 106 -5.97 0.23 -5.15
CA HIS A 106 -5.96 1.47 -4.38
C HIS A 106 -6.95 2.48 -4.92
N GLU A 107 -7.01 2.68 -6.25
CA GLU A 107 -7.96 3.60 -6.90
C GLU A 107 -9.43 3.18 -6.65
N ILE A 108 -9.71 1.87 -6.62
CA ILE A 108 -11.04 1.32 -6.29
C ILE A 108 -11.41 1.64 -4.83
N VAL A 109 -10.53 1.30 -3.88
CA VAL A 109 -10.78 1.54 -2.45
C VAL A 109 -10.88 3.03 -2.15
N GLU A 110 -10.02 3.85 -2.74
CA GLU A 110 -10.06 5.30 -2.57
C GLU A 110 -11.43 5.87 -2.99
N ARG A 111 -11.93 5.47 -4.17
CA ARG A 111 -13.24 5.89 -4.66
C ARG A 111 -14.37 5.41 -3.75
N MET A 112 -14.35 4.13 -3.37
CA MET A 112 -15.34 3.54 -2.46
C MET A 112 -15.44 4.33 -1.15
N LEU A 113 -14.30 4.66 -0.53
CA LEU A 113 -14.27 5.41 0.74
C LEU A 113 -14.75 6.86 0.55
N LYS A 114 -14.34 7.54 -0.53
CA LYS A 114 -14.81 8.89 -0.85
C LYS A 114 -16.32 8.95 -1.05
N ASP A 115 -16.88 7.99 -1.78
CA ASP A 115 -18.33 7.91 -2.03
C ASP A 115 -19.11 7.70 -0.72
N GLN A 116 -18.63 6.81 0.16
CA GLN A 116 -19.23 6.60 1.49
C GLN A 116 -19.16 7.86 2.36
N ILE A 117 -18.02 8.57 2.37
CA ILE A 117 -17.87 9.83 3.11
C ILE A 117 -18.85 10.89 2.59
N GLN A 118 -19.07 10.95 1.27
CA GLN A 118 -20.00 11.89 0.65
C GLN A 118 -21.45 11.61 1.02
N GLN A 119 -21.85 10.33 1.11
CA GLN A 119 -23.21 9.93 1.51
C GLN A 119 -23.55 10.25 2.97
N LEU A 120 -22.53 10.52 3.80
CA LEU A 120 -22.68 10.93 5.20
C LEU A 120 -22.75 12.47 5.37
N ASN A 121 -22.69 13.24 4.28
CA ASN A 121 -22.92 14.70 4.26
C ASN A 121 -24.35 15.02 3.81
#